data_AF-A0A931YK20-F1
#
_entry.id   AF-A0A931YK20-F1
#
_cell.length_a   1.000
_cell.length_b   1.000
_cell.length_c   1.000
_cell.angle_alpha   90.00
_cell.angle_beta   90.00
_cell.angle_gamma   90.00
#
_symmetry.space_group_name_H-M   'P 1'
#
loop_
_entity.id
_entity.type
_entity.pdbx_description
1 polymer ?
#
loop_
_entity_poly.entity_id
_entity_poly.type
_entity_poly.pdbx_seq_one_letter_code
_entity_poly.pdbx_strand_id
1 'polypeptide(L)'
;MSEGFEYFDVAADVGVHAWGPDLAACFRQCARGVFNLIVPLEAVSPAETRECAAQGDSLEALLVNWINELLYLHDIEAFVLHDVDPPRFERDRVHGTVTGEPVALERHPRGTVVKAATFHQLALEREPDRVSARLVLDI
;
A
#
# COMPACT_ATOMS: atom_id res chain seq x y z
N MET A 1 12.38 6.79 -15.20
CA MET A 1 12.17 7.59 -13.96
C MET A 1 12.19 6.61 -12.80
N SER A 2 12.74 7.01 -11.65
CA SER A 2 12.85 6.12 -10.49
C SER A 2 11.52 6.03 -9.72
N GLU A 3 11.19 4.86 -9.22
CA GLU A 3 10.05 4.61 -8.31
C GLU A 3 10.54 3.82 -7.11
N GLY A 4 9.84 3.90 -5.99
CA GLY A 4 10.19 3.15 -4.80
C GLY A 4 9.48 3.64 -3.55
N PHE A 5 9.92 3.11 -2.42
CA PHE A 5 9.50 3.53 -1.11
C PHE A 5 10.67 3.44 -0.13
N GLU A 6 10.58 4.21 0.95
CA GLU A 6 11.48 4.18 2.09
C GLU A 6 10.68 4.36 3.38
N TYR A 7 11.27 3.95 4.50
CA TYR A 7 10.65 4.08 5.81
C TYR A 7 11.23 5.27 6.58
N PHE A 8 10.41 5.89 7.42
CA PHE A 8 10.84 6.91 8.35
C PHE A 8 10.20 6.69 9.72
N ASP A 9 10.93 7.02 10.79
CA ASP A 9 10.44 6.84 12.15
C ASP A 9 9.43 7.94 12.51
N VAL A 10 8.33 7.55 13.16
CA VAL A 10 7.31 8.47 13.66
C VAL A 10 7.02 8.16 15.12
N ALA A 11 7.87 8.65 16.03
CA ALA A 11 7.76 8.40 17.46
C ALA A 11 7.64 6.90 17.81
N ALA A 12 6.42 6.38 18.00
CA ALA A 12 6.14 4.97 18.29
C ALA A 12 5.57 4.18 17.08
N ASP A 13 5.37 4.84 15.95
CA ASP A 13 4.80 4.33 14.71
C ASP A 13 5.85 4.30 13.58
N VAL A 14 5.46 3.72 12.44
CA VAL A 14 6.29 3.68 11.22
C VAL A 14 5.61 4.49 10.11
N GLY A 15 6.41 5.32 9.44
CA GLY A 15 6.01 6.04 8.25
C GLY A 15 6.52 5.38 6.97
N VAL A 16 5.70 5.37 5.92
CA VAL A 16 6.08 4.97 4.56
C VAL A 16 6.09 6.21 3.68
N HIS A 17 7.25 6.50 3.09
CA HIS A 17 7.38 7.51 2.03
C HIS A 17 7.54 6.78 0.69
N ALA A 18 6.60 6.94 -0.21
CA ALA A 18 6.57 6.26 -1.50
C ALA A 18 6.53 7.26 -2.66
N TRP A 19 7.06 6.88 -3.82
CA TRP A 19 7.07 7.73 -5.00
C TRP A 19 7.05 6.96 -6.31
N GLY A 20 6.56 7.63 -7.35
CA GLY A 20 6.57 7.11 -8.72
C GLY A 20 6.45 8.23 -9.77
N PRO A 21 6.54 7.87 -11.05
CA PRO A 21 6.38 8.81 -12.16
C PRO A 21 4.98 9.39 -12.29
N ASP A 22 3.97 8.73 -11.73
CA ASP A 22 2.58 9.15 -11.76
C ASP A 22 1.82 8.69 -10.49
N LEU A 23 0.55 9.05 -10.40
CA LEU A 23 -0.32 8.74 -9.27
C LEU A 23 -0.48 7.22 -9.06
N ALA A 24 -0.61 6.46 -10.15
CA ALA A 24 -0.81 5.02 -10.11
C ALA A 24 0.43 4.31 -9.56
N ALA A 25 1.61 4.68 -10.06
CA ALA A 25 2.88 4.17 -9.55
C ALA A 25 3.09 4.54 -8.08
N CYS A 26 2.75 5.77 -7.66
CA CYS A 26 2.84 6.18 -6.26
C CYS A 26 1.94 5.33 -5.34
N PHE A 27 0.66 5.13 -5.71
CA PHE A 27 -0.28 4.30 -4.94
C PHE A 27 0.18 2.84 -4.85
N ARG A 28 0.68 2.29 -5.96
CA ARG A 28 1.30 0.96 -5.99
C ARG A 28 2.49 0.88 -5.02
N GLN A 29 3.40 1.86 -5.03
CA GLN A 29 4.55 1.86 -4.12
C GLN A 29 4.15 2.05 -2.66
N CYS A 30 3.08 2.78 -2.36
CA CYS A 30 2.50 2.85 -1.02
C CYS A 30 2.07 1.46 -0.55
N ALA A 31 1.28 0.75 -1.35
CA ALA A 31 0.84 -0.61 -1.04
C ALA A 31 2.03 -1.55 -0.83
N ARG A 32 3.02 -1.52 -1.73
CA ARG A 32 4.25 -2.31 -1.61
C ARG A 32 5.01 -2.00 -0.33
N GLY A 33 5.22 -0.72 0.00
CA GLY A 33 5.93 -0.32 1.23
C GLY A 33 5.22 -0.78 2.49
N VAL A 34 3.90 -0.63 2.56
CA VAL A 34 3.10 -1.10 3.71
C VAL A 34 3.18 -2.61 3.85
N PHE A 35 2.93 -3.36 2.78
CA PHE A 35 2.92 -4.82 2.85
C PHE A 35 4.30 -5.43 3.06
N ASN A 36 5.36 -4.79 2.57
CA ASN A 36 6.73 -5.21 2.84
C ASN A 36 7.11 -5.10 4.33
N LEU A 37 6.42 -4.26 5.12
CA LEU A 37 6.58 -4.25 6.58
C LEU A 37 5.95 -5.48 7.23
N ILE A 38 4.83 -5.97 6.67
CA ILE A 38 4.06 -7.10 7.21
C ILE A 38 4.75 -8.42 6.88
N VAL A 39 5.01 -8.64 5.59
CA VAL A 39 5.79 -9.76 5.05
C VAL A 39 6.67 -9.21 3.92
N PRO A 40 7.99 -9.42 3.94
CA PRO A 40 8.87 -9.03 2.84
C PRO A 40 8.34 -9.56 1.51
N LEU A 41 8.17 -8.67 0.52
CA LEU A 41 7.47 -9.00 -0.73
C LEU A 41 8.19 -10.12 -1.51
N GLU A 42 9.51 -10.24 -1.37
CA GLU A 42 10.31 -11.30 -1.98
C GLU A 42 9.99 -12.71 -1.43
N ALA A 43 9.37 -12.80 -0.27
CA ALA A 43 8.92 -14.07 0.32
C ALA A 43 7.53 -14.49 -0.17
N VAL A 44 6.86 -13.63 -0.95
CA VAL A 44 5.48 -13.81 -1.41
C VAL A 44 5.49 -14.23 -2.88
N SER A 45 4.78 -15.30 -3.22
CA SER A 45 4.62 -15.74 -4.61
C SER A 45 3.41 -15.07 -5.27
N PRO A 46 3.50 -14.62 -6.54
CA PRO A 46 2.36 -14.06 -7.28
C PRO A 46 1.47 -15.19 -7.84
N ALA A 47 0.86 -15.97 -6.96
CA ALA A 47 0.11 -17.18 -7.32
C ALA A 47 -1.39 -16.91 -7.61
N GLU A 48 -1.95 -15.91 -6.95
CA GLU A 48 -3.36 -15.55 -7.03
C GLU A 48 -3.54 -14.05 -7.25
N THR A 49 -4.69 -13.68 -7.81
CA THR A 49 -5.09 -12.29 -7.98
C THR A 49 -6.38 -11.98 -7.22
N ARG A 50 -6.55 -10.71 -6.82
CA ARG A 50 -7.79 -10.17 -6.25
C ARG A 50 -8.07 -8.80 -6.86
N GLU A 51 -9.34 -8.50 -7.06
CA GLU A 51 -9.79 -7.14 -7.39
C GLU A 51 -10.06 -6.38 -6.09
N CYS A 52 -9.55 -5.17 -5.99
CA CYS A 52 -9.77 -4.29 -4.87
C CYS A 52 -10.23 -2.92 -5.37
N ALA A 53 -11.09 -2.26 -4.59
CA ALA A 53 -11.55 -0.92 -4.90
C ALA A 53 -11.79 -0.13 -3.62
N ALA A 54 -11.45 1.15 -3.64
CA ALA A 54 -11.70 2.08 -2.55
C ALA A 54 -12.37 3.36 -3.07
N GLN A 55 -13.07 4.04 -2.18
CA GLN A 55 -13.72 5.33 -2.44
C GLN A 55 -13.12 6.40 -1.54
N GLY A 56 -13.09 7.66 -1.99
CA GLY A 56 -12.67 8.78 -1.16
C GLY A 56 -12.98 10.14 -1.80
N ASP A 57 -13.31 11.10 -0.96
CA ASP A 57 -13.71 12.46 -1.38
C ASP A 57 -12.51 13.37 -1.71
N SER A 58 -11.29 12.87 -1.51
CA SER A 58 -10.02 13.50 -1.92
C SER A 58 -9.00 12.44 -2.30
N LEU A 59 -7.88 12.82 -2.91
CA LEU A 59 -6.80 11.88 -3.25
C LEU A 59 -6.14 11.28 -2.00
N GLU A 60 -6.01 12.08 -0.95
CA GLU A 60 -5.53 11.65 0.37
C GLU A 60 -6.46 10.61 0.99
N ALA A 61 -7.77 10.89 0.98
CA ALA A 61 -8.78 9.95 1.45
C ALA A 61 -8.80 8.66 0.61
N LEU A 62 -8.67 8.78 -0.71
CA LEU A 62 -8.54 7.64 -1.62
C LEU A 62 -7.32 6.79 -1.28
N LEU A 63 -6.16 7.39 -0.98
CA LEU A 63 -4.96 6.65 -0.63
C LEU A 63 -5.12 5.91 0.70
N VAL A 64 -5.63 6.58 1.73
CA VAL A 64 -5.85 5.94 3.05
C VAL A 64 -6.83 4.78 2.92
N ASN A 65 -7.97 5.00 2.26
CA ASN A 65 -8.98 3.97 2.08
C ASN A 65 -8.46 2.84 1.20
N TRP A 66 -7.67 3.13 0.16
CA TRP A 66 -7.01 2.11 -0.66
C TRP A 66 -6.12 1.18 0.17
N ILE A 67 -5.23 1.73 1.00
CA ILE A 67 -4.37 0.91 1.85
C ILE A 67 -5.19 0.12 2.88
N ASN A 68 -6.23 0.72 3.45
CA ASN A 68 -7.08 0.03 4.43
C ASN A 68 -7.91 -1.10 3.81
N GLU A 69 -8.38 -0.97 2.57
CA GLU A 69 -9.03 -2.08 1.85
C GLU A 69 -8.06 -3.22 1.55
N LEU A 70 -6.80 -2.91 1.24
CA LEU A 70 -5.76 -3.94 1.09
C LEU A 70 -5.47 -4.63 2.43
N LEU A 71 -5.32 -3.87 3.53
CA LEU A 71 -5.15 -4.42 4.87
C LEU A 71 -6.35 -5.30 5.27
N TYR A 72 -7.56 -4.94 4.88
CA TYR A 72 -8.74 -5.79 5.06
C TYR A 72 -8.59 -7.15 4.36
N LEU A 73 -8.11 -7.18 3.10
CA LEU A 73 -7.82 -8.45 2.41
C LEU A 73 -6.79 -9.29 3.19
N HIS A 74 -5.82 -8.64 3.82
CA HIS A 74 -4.84 -9.32 4.65
C HIS A 74 -5.46 -9.94 5.90
N ASP A 75 -6.16 -9.12 6.68
CA ASP A 75 -6.63 -9.51 8.01
C ASP A 75 -7.83 -10.47 7.95
N ILE A 76 -8.72 -10.30 6.97
CA ILE A 76 -9.97 -11.04 6.88
C ILE A 76 -9.88 -12.22 5.89
N GLU A 77 -9.24 -12.02 4.75
CA GLU A 77 -9.12 -13.06 3.72
C GLU A 77 -7.80 -13.84 3.80
N ALA A 78 -6.93 -13.50 4.76
CA ALA A 78 -5.62 -14.10 4.92
C ALA A 78 -4.79 -14.04 3.62
N PHE A 79 -4.80 -12.89 2.93
CA PHE A 79 -4.05 -12.67 1.69
C PHE A 79 -2.79 -11.84 1.94
N VAL A 80 -1.64 -12.25 1.42
CA VAL A 80 -0.40 -11.46 1.44
C VAL A 80 -0.13 -10.92 0.05
N LEU A 81 0.03 -9.60 -0.04
CA LEU A 81 0.33 -8.91 -1.28
C LEU A 81 1.79 -9.12 -1.69
N HIS A 82 2.00 -9.48 -2.95
CA HIS A 82 3.30 -9.44 -3.62
C HIS A 82 3.45 -8.15 -4.44
N ASP A 83 2.43 -7.78 -5.21
CA ASP A 83 2.43 -6.57 -6.04
C ASP A 83 1.03 -6.10 -6.39
N VAL A 84 0.92 -4.87 -6.90
CA VAL A 84 -0.32 -4.28 -7.42
C VAL A 84 -0.09 -3.90 -8.88
N ASP A 85 -1.04 -4.23 -9.75
CA ASP A 85 -1.08 -3.65 -11.10
C ASP A 85 -1.35 -2.13 -11.02
N PRO A 86 -0.95 -1.32 -12.02
CA PRO A 86 -1.20 0.12 -12.01
C PRO A 86 -2.69 0.44 -11.77
N PRO A 87 -3.05 1.05 -10.61
CA PRO A 87 -4.44 1.27 -10.27
C PRO A 87 -5.08 2.33 -11.19
N ARG A 88 -6.37 2.14 -11.48
CA ARG A 88 -7.21 3.03 -12.28
C ARG A 88 -8.00 3.95 -11.36
N PHE A 89 -8.09 5.23 -11.74
CA PHE A 89 -8.77 6.26 -10.96
C PHE A 89 -9.99 6.80 -11.70
N GLU A 90 -11.12 6.87 -11.00
CA GLU A 90 -12.39 7.37 -11.51
C GLU A 90 -13.02 8.32 -10.50
N ARG A 91 -12.92 9.64 -10.71
CA ARG A 91 -13.47 10.70 -9.82
C ARG A 91 -13.09 10.51 -8.34
N ASP A 92 -13.91 9.77 -7.60
CA ASP A 92 -13.88 9.49 -6.16
C ASP A 92 -13.53 8.02 -5.87
N ARG A 93 -13.06 7.27 -6.87
CA ARG A 93 -12.75 5.83 -6.79
C ARG A 93 -11.37 5.48 -7.30
N VAL A 94 -10.78 4.46 -6.69
CA VAL A 94 -9.60 3.76 -7.18
C VAL A 94 -9.92 2.28 -7.30
N HIS A 95 -9.47 1.67 -8.38
CA HIS A 95 -9.65 0.25 -8.70
C HIS A 95 -8.30 -0.35 -9.05
N GLY A 96 -7.97 -1.50 -8.47
CA GLY A 96 -6.71 -2.17 -8.76
C GLY A 96 -6.82 -3.68 -8.64
N THR A 97 -5.99 -4.36 -9.43
CA THR A 97 -5.77 -5.79 -9.33
C THR A 97 -4.52 -6.01 -8.50
N VAL A 98 -4.61 -6.82 -7.45
CA VAL A 98 -3.48 -7.16 -6.58
C VAL A 98 -3.08 -8.61 -6.84
N THR A 99 -1.80 -8.89 -6.76
CA THR A 99 -1.22 -10.23 -6.91
C THR A 99 -0.55 -10.65 -5.62
N GLY A 100 -0.59 -11.94 -5.31
CA GLY A 100 -0.09 -12.46 -4.04
C GLY A 100 -0.51 -13.89 -3.80
N GLU A 101 -0.64 -14.27 -2.54
CA GLU A 101 -1.01 -15.63 -2.14
C GLU A 101 -1.58 -15.67 -0.71
N PRO A 102 -2.27 -16.76 -0.33
CA PRO A 102 -2.70 -16.95 1.05
C PRO A 102 -1.53 -16.97 2.04
N VAL A 103 -1.77 -16.46 3.24
CA VAL A 103 -0.81 -16.48 4.37
C VAL A 103 -0.40 -17.93 4.67
N ALA A 104 0.91 -18.18 4.68
CA ALA A 104 1.49 -19.47 5.03
C ALA A 104 2.41 -19.31 6.26
N LEU A 105 1.88 -19.55 7.46
CA LEU A 105 2.56 -19.28 8.74
C LEU A 105 3.92 -19.98 8.93
N GLU A 106 4.15 -21.10 8.24
CA GLU A 106 5.41 -21.84 8.31
C GLU A 106 6.50 -21.28 7.37
N ARG A 107 6.09 -20.55 6.32
CA ARG A 107 6.99 -20.03 5.28
C ARG A 107 7.19 -18.53 5.38
N HIS A 108 6.12 -17.77 5.61
CA HIS A 108 6.16 -16.31 5.62
C HIS A 108 6.79 -15.80 6.92
N PRO A 109 7.87 -14.99 6.84
CA PRO A 109 8.40 -14.35 8.03
C PRO A 109 7.38 -13.36 8.59
N ARG A 110 7.34 -13.27 9.92
CA ARG A 110 6.46 -12.32 10.62
C ARG A 110 7.19 -10.99 10.75
N GLY A 111 6.70 -9.98 10.04
CA GLY A 111 7.15 -8.60 10.17
C GLY A 111 6.35 -7.83 11.21
N THR A 112 6.06 -6.58 10.88
CA THR A 112 5.28 -5.64 11.70
C THR A 112 3.80 -5.91 11.51
N VAL A 113 3.04 -5.92 12.60
CA VAL A 113 1.58 -5.89 12.53
C VAL A 113 1.19 -4.46 12.19
N VAL A 114 0.50 -4.26 11.07
CA VAL A 114 0.00 -2.96 10.65
C VAL A 114 -1.52 -3.00 10.75
N LYS A 115 -2.11 -2.17 11.61
CA LYS A 115 -3.56 -2.13 11.84
C LYS A 115 -4.29 -1.27 10.82
N ALA A 116 -3.73 -0.11 10.50
CA ALA A 116 -4.36 0.85 9.58
C ALA A 116 -3.37 1.88 9.04
N ALA A 117 -3.64 2.38 7.84
CA ALA A 117 -3.12 3.66 7.38
C ALA A 117 -3.95 4.80 7.99
N THR A 118 -3.28 5.86 8.43
CA THR A 118 -3.92 7.00 9.10
C THR A 118 -3.79 8.28 8.27
N PHE A 119 -4.64 9.27 8.57
CA PHE A 119 -4.49 10.64 8.07
C PHE A 119 -3.39 11.42 8.82
N HIS A 120 -2.75 10.84 9.82
CA HIS A 120 -1.73 11.53 10.60
C HIS A 120 -0.50 11.82 9.74
N GLN A 121 -0.13 13.09 9.61
CA GLN A 121 0.99 13.55 8.77
C GLN A 121 0.93 13.06 7.31
N LEU A 122 -0.27 12.76 6.81
CA LEU A 122 -0.48 12.38 5.44
C LEU A 122 -0.14 13.54 4.50
N ALA A 123 0.71 13.27 3.52
CA ALA A 123 1.04 14.21 2.46
C ALA A 123 1.02 13.49 1.12
N LEU A 124 0.44 14.11 0.10
CA LEU A 124 0.49 13.67 -1.28
C LEU A 124 0.93 14.84 -2.16
N GLU A 125 2.12 14.74 -2.72
CA GLU A 125 2.75 15.82 -3.47
C GLU A 125 2.86 15.43 -4.96
N ARG A 126 2.45 16.35 -5.83
CA ARG A 126 2.43 16.16 -7.29
C ARG A 126 3.33 17.20 -7.95
N GLU A 127 4.49 16.74 -8.37
CA GLU A 127 5.45 17.49 -9.17
C GLU A 127 5.29 17.09 -10.66
N PRO A 128 5.82 17.88 -11.61
CA PRO A 128 5.69 17.59 -13.04
C PRO A 128 6.17 16.19 -13.47
N ASP A 129 7.24 15.68 -12.83
CA ASP A 129 7.89 14.42 -13.19
C ASP A 129 7.83 13.36 -12.07
N ARG A 130 7.11 13.64 -10.98
CA ARG A 130 7.06 12.77 -9.81
C ARG A 130 5.79 12.98 -8.98
N VAL A 131 5.21 11.89 -8.51
CA VAL A 131 4.22 11.90 -7.44
C VAL A 131 4.83 11.20 -6.24
N SER A 132 4.67 11.77 -5.05
CA SER A 132 5.12 11.18 -3.79
C SER A 132 4.06 11.24 -2.72
N ALA A 133 4.08 10.28 -1.79
CA ALA A 133 3.15 10.20 -0.69
C ALA A 133 3.87 9.82 0.61
N ARG A 134 3.43 10.40 1.72
CA ARG A 134 3.86 10.03 3.07
C ARG A 134 2.66 9.53 3.85
N LEU A 135 2.76 8.32 4.37
CA LEU A 135 1.73 7.65 5.16
C LEU A 135 2.28 7.32 6.54
N VAL A 136 1.50 7.52 7.59
CA VAL A 136 1.82 7.02 8.93
C VAL A 136 0.88 5.88 9.27
N LEU A 137 1.46 4.78 9.73
CA LEU A 137 0.76 3.53 10.02
C LEU A 137 0.57 3.37 11.52
N ASP A 138 -0.63 2.95 11.93
CA ASP A 138 -0.88 2.43 13.27
C ASP A 138 -0.41 0.97 13.29
N ILE A 139 0.56 0.65 14.16
CA ILE A 139 1.15 -0.69 14.31
C ILE A 139 0.71 -1.38 15.61
#